data_AF-A0A949RT43-F1
#
_entry.id   AF-A0A949RT43-F1
#
_cell.length_a   1.000
_cell.length_b   1.000
_cell.length_c   1.000
_cell.angle_alpha   90.00
_cell.angle_beta   90.00
_cell.angle_gamma   90.00
#
_symmetry.space_group_name_H-M   'P 1'
#
loop_
_entity.id
_entity.type
_entity.pdbx_description
1 polymer ?
#
loop_
_entity_poly.entity_id
_entity_poly.type
_entity_poly.pdbx_seq_one_letter_code
_entity_poly.pdbx_strand_id
1 'polypeptide(L)'
;MGFALWTRDGLSWAMGTHEYRPMGTAIISSSDCFQPRDFHPRRQLPSRDRDAFLGFYASIAHLNQELARRRNPRRKTTRPRRSRASMAIL
;
A
#
# COMPACT_ATOMS: atom_id res chain seq x y z
N MET A 1 9.21 3.02 7.30
CA MET A 1 8.81 2.02 6.29
C MET A 1 8.18 2.72 5.11
N GLY A 2 8.57 2.34 3.89
CA GLY A 2 7.93 2.79 2.65
C GLY A 2 7.41 1.59 1.87
N PHE A 3 6.46 1.82 0.98
CA PHE A 3 5.90 0.80 0.10
C PHE A 3 5.81 1.34 -1.33
N ALA A 4 6.26 0.56 -2.29
CA ALA A 4 6.04 0.82 -3.71
C ALA A 4 4.89 -0.07 -4.21
N LEU A 5 3.98 0.48 -5.02
CA LEU A 5 2.79 -0.23 -5.52
C LEU A 5 2.80 -0.27 -7.05
N TRP A 6 2.48 -1.43 -7.61
CA TRP A 6 2.19 -1.63 -9.02
C TRP A 6 0.84 -2.33 -9.19
N THR A 7 0.13 -2.03 -10.28
CA THR A 7 -1.12 -2.71 -10.65
C THR A 7 -1.19 -2.97 -12.14
N ARG A 8 -1.63 -4.17 -12.53
CA ARG A 8 -1.76 -4.61 -13.92
C ARG A 8 -2.63 -5.87 -13.98
N ASP A 9 -3.46 -5.99 -15.00
CA ASP A 9 -4.23 -7.22 -15.32
C ASP A 9 -4.99 -7.80 -14.11
N GLY A 10 -5.59 -6.93 -13.30
CA GLY A 10 -6.34 -7.34 -12.12
C GLY A 10 -5.50 -7.77 -10.91
N LEU A 11 -4.18 -7.65 -10.97
CA LEU A 11 -3.25 -7.93 -9.88
C LEU A 11 -2.64 -6.66 -9.31
N SER A 12 -2.30 -6.72 -8.02
CA SER A 12 -1.57 -5.66 -7.32
C SER A 12 -0.32 -6.23 -6.67
N TRP A 13 0.82 -5.57 -6.89
CA TRP A 13 2.11 -5.91 -6.30
C TRP A 13 2.55 -4.80 -5.37
N ALA A 14 2.99 -5.14 -4.16
CA ALA A 14 3.59 -4.19 -3.24
C ALA A 14 4.98 -4.66 -2.81
N MET A 15 5.96 -3.75 -2.79
CA MET A 15 7.26 -3.99 -2.16
C MET A 15 7.37 -3.15 -0.91
N GLY A 16 7.65 -3.78 0.23
CA GLY A 16 7.98 -3.08 1.46
C GLY A 16 9.46 -2.77 1.56
N THR A 17 9.80 -1.47 1.63
CA THR A 17 11.16 -0.98 1.86
C THR A 17 11.30 -0.59 3.34
N HIS A 18 12.07 -1.36 4.10
CA HIS A 18 12.49 -1.00 5.46
C HIS A 18 13.93 -0.49 5.41
N GLU A 19 14.28 0.44 6.30
CA GLU A 19 15.64 1.00 6.40
C GLU A 19 16.74 -0.03 6.69
N TYR A 20 16.40 -1.25 7.14
CA TYR A 20 17.39 -2.27 7.51
C TYR A 20 17.12 -3.67 6.94
N ARG A 21 15.88 -4.03 6.61
CA ARG A 21 15.55 -5.30 5.92
C ARG A 21 14.31 -5.17 5.04
N PRO A 22 14.40 -5.28 3.70
CA PRO A 22 13.21 -5.25 2.86
C PRO A 22 12.18 -6.27 3.36
N MET A 23 10.94 -5.85 3.60
CA MET A 23 9.85 -6.76 4.02
C MET A 23 9.56 -7.81 2.92
N GLY A 24 10.03 -7.53 1.71
CA GLY A 24 9.86 -8.35 0.53
C GLY A 24 8.70 -7.86 -0.31
N THR A 25 8.19 -8.76 -1.14
CA THR A 25 7.13 -8.46 -2.11
C THR A 25 5.85 -9.20 -1.74
N ALA A 26 4.72 -8.53 -1.90
CA ALA A 26 3.39 -9.10 -1.80
C ALA A 26 2.67 -9.00 -3.15
N ILE A 27 1.81 -9.98 -3.44
CA ILE A 27 0.96 -10.02 -4.64
C ILE A 27 -0.42 -10.44 -4.20
N ILE A 28 -1.43 -9.69 -4.61
CA ILE A 28 -2.84 -9.96 -4.31
C ILE A 28 -3.68 -9.68 -5.56
N SER A 29 -4.94 -10.14 -5.56
CA SER A 29 -5.94 -9.62 -6.49
C SER A 29 -6.18 -8.13 -6.23
N SER A 30 -6.47 -7.37 -7.28
CA SER A 30 -6.91 -5.97 -7.20
C SER A 30 -8.20 -5.79 -6.38
N SER A 31 -8.97 -6.87 -6.18
CA SER A 31 -10.15 -6.90 -5.31
C SER A 31 -9.81 -6.95 -3.81
N ASP A 32 -8.58 -7.27 -3.44
CA ASP A 32 -8.22 -7.63 -2.06
C ASP A 32 -7.50 -6.47 -1.34
N CYS A 33 -6.96 -6.75 -0.16
CA CYS A 33 -6.16 -5.82 0.63
C CYS A 33 -4.89 -6.52 1.10
N PHE A 34 -3.77 -5.81 1.07
CA PHE A 34 -2.50 -6.31 1.58
C PHE A 34 -2.52 -6.43 3.11
N GLN A 35 -1.86 -7.48 3.61
CA GLN A 35 -1.61 -7.72 5.02
C GLN A 35 -0.10 -7.90 5.25
N PRO A 36 0.42 -7.62 6.44
CA PRO A 36 1.85 -7.78 6.74
C PRO A 36 2.40 -9.16 6.40
N ARG A 37 1.62 -10.22 6.60
CA ARG A 37 2.00 -11.61 6.31
C ARG A 37 2.13 -11.95 4.83
N ASP A 38 1.58 -11.12 3.94
CA ASP A 38 1.61 -11.38 2.49
C ASP A 38 2.97 -11.03 1.88
N PHE A 39 3.80 -10.28 2.62
CA PHE A 39 5.12 -9.85 2.18
C PHE A 39 6.15 -10.94 2.47
N HIS A 40 6.84 -11.40 1.42
CA HIS A 40 7.86 -12.43 1.55
C HIS A 40 9.17 -11.99 0.86
N PRO A 41 10.34 -12.07 1.54
CA PRO A 41 11.63 -11.70 0.97
C PRO A 41 12.05 -12.42 -0.31
N ARG A 42 11.55 -13.64 -0.53
CA ARG A 42 11.89 -14.46 -1.71
C ARG A 42 10.97 -14.21 -2.90
N ARG A 43 9.90 -13.41 -2.72
CA ARG A 43 8.95 -13.14 -3.79
C ARG A 43 9.54 -12.06 -4.72
N GLN A 44 9.72 -12.44 -5.97
CA GLN A 44 10.23 -11.53 -6.99
C GLN A 44 9.18 -10.47 -7.34
N LEU A 45 9.66 -9.29 -7.70
CA LEU A 45 8.81 -8.26 -8.29
C LEU A 45 8.35 -8.69 -9.68
N PRO A 46 7.19 -8.18 -10.12
CA PRO A 46 6.91 -8.21 -11.55
C PRO A 46 8.03 -7.44 -12.25
N SER A 47 8.31 -7.80 -13.51
CA SER A 47 9.17 -6.98 -14.37
C SER A 47 8.78 -5.51 -14.18
N ARG A 48 9.76 -4.63 -13.97
CA ARG A 48 9.57 -3.20 -13.57
C ARG A 48 8.95 -2.40 -14.71
N ASP A 49 7.77 -2.82 -15.15
CA ASP A 49 7.00 -2.16 -16.16
C ASP A 49 6.57 -0.81 -15.58
N ARG A 50 7.09 0.26 -16.20
CA ARG A 50 6.86 1.62 -15.73
C ARG A 50 5.37 1.97 -15.79
N ASP A 51 4.64 1.37 -16.72
CA ASP A 51 3.23 1.65 -16.95
C ASP A 51 2.32 1.06 -15.85
N ALA A 52 2.83 0.11 -15.07
CA ALA A 52 2.10 -0.48 -13.94
C ALA A 52 2.34 0.27 -12.62
N PHE A 53 3.30 1.19 -12.55
CA PHE A 53 3.69 1.84 -11.29
C PHE A 53 2.68 2.89 -10.83
N LEU A 54 2.22 2.76 -9.58
CA LEU A 54 1.24 3.67 -8.99
C LEU A 54 1.82 4.69 -8.02
N GLY A 55 3.01 4.46 -7.47
CA GLY A 55 3.66 5.40 -6.56
C GLY A 55 4.16 4.78 -5.25
N PHE A 56 4.55 5.67 -4.34
CA PHE A 56 5.09 5.34 -3.03
C PHE A 56 4.10 5.69 -1.91
N TYR A 57 4.05 4.84 -0.89
CA TYR A 57 3.11 4.93 0.22
C TYR A 57 3.83 4.73 1.55
N ALA A 58 3.43 5.50 2.56
CA ALA A 58 4.05 5.47 3.90
C ALA A 58 3.66 4.23 4.74
N SER A 59 2.62 3.50 4.37
CA SER A 59 2.15 2.32 5.13
C SER A 59 1.28 1.38 4.29
N ILE A 60 1.08 0.15 4.78
CA ILE A 60 0.13 -0.82 4.22
C ILE A 60 -1.30 -0.26 4.22
N ALA A 61 -1.68 0.47 5.27
CA ALA A 61 -2.99 1.13 5.32
C ALA A 61 -3.14 2.19 4.22
N HIS A 62 -2.08 2.96 3.94
CA HIS A 62 -2.10 4.01 2.93
C HIS A 62 -2.23 3.44 1.51
N LEU A 63 -1.48 2.37 1.17
CA LEU A 63 -1.63 1.73 -0.14
C LEU A 63 -2.98 0.99 -0.29
N ASN A 64 -3.52 0.39 0.78
CA ASN A 64 -4.85 -0.23 0.74
C ASN A 64 -5.97 0.82 0.55
N GLN A 65 -5.79 2.03 1.09
CA GLN A 65 -6.71 3.14 0.85
C GLN A 65 -6.73 3.53 -0.63
N GLU A 66 -5.56 3.55 -1.29
CA GLU A 66 -5.48 3.81 -2.72
C GLU A 66 -6.18 2.73 -3.55
N LEU A 67 -5.92 1.44 -3.26
CA LEU A 67 -6.62 0.33 -3.91
C LEU A 67 -8.14 0.40 -3.70
N ALA A 68 -8.60 0.80 -2.51
CA ALA A 68 -10.02 1.01 -2.24
C ALA A 68 -10.63 2.14 -3.07
N ARG A 69 -9.91 3.25 -3.26
CA ARG A 69 -10.36 4.38 -4.11
C ARG A 69 -10.48 3.96 -5.57
N ARG A 70 -9.54 3.16 -6.06
CA ARG A 70 -9.54 2.68 -7.45
C ARG A 70 -10.65 1.68 -7.73
N ARG A 71 -10.95 0.79 -6.78
CA ARG A 71 -12.10 -0.14 -6.86
C ARG A 71 -13.44 0.58 -6.91
N ASN A 72 -13.57 1.71 -6.21
CA ASN A 72 -14.80 2.48 -6.15
C ASN A 72 -14.53 3.97 -6.32
N PRO A 73 -14.44 4.47 -7.57
CA PRO A 73 -14.14 5.87 -7.85
C PRO A 73 -15.22 6.84 -7.32
N ARG A 74 -16.41 6.36 -6.96
CA ARG A 74 -17.47 7.17 -6.32
C ARG A 74 -17.23 7.40 -4.83
N ARG A 75 -16.31 6.66 -4.20
CA ARG A 75 -15.99 6.77 -2.78
C ARG A 75 -14.96 7.89 -2.55
N LYS A 76 -15.41 9.14 -2.59
CA LYS A 76 -14.62 10.28 -2.10
C LYS A 76 -14.30 10.02 -0.63
N THR A 77 -13.04 9.70 -0.33
CA THR A 77 -12.61 9.50 1.05
C THR A 77 -12.74 10.83 1.78
N THR A 78 -13.71 10.95 2.68
CA THR A 78 -13.69 11.98 3.71
C THR A 78 -12.37 11.78 4.47
N ARG A 79 -11.40 12.68 4.26
CA ARG A 79 -10.15 12.70 5.01
C ARG A 79 -10.56 12.71 6.49
N PRO A 80 -10.11 11.79 7.36
CA PRO A 80 -10.39 11.94 8.77
C PRO A 80 -9.81 13.29 9.20
N ARG A 81 -10.67 14.17 9.69
CA ARG A 81 -10.24 15.39 10.38
C ARG A 81 -9.31 14.91 11.49
N ARG A 82 -8.04 15.30 11.45
CA ARG A 82 -7.09 15.13 12.56
C ARG A 82 -7.82 15.59 13.83
N SER A 83 -8.19 14.66 14.70
CA SER A 83 -8.55 15.00 16.07
C SER A 83 -7.27 15.54 16.71
N ARG A 84 -7.27 16.81 17.08
CA ARG A 84 -6.24 17.38 17.95
C ARG A 84 -6.32 16.58 19.26
N ALA A 85 -5.26 15.85 19.58
CA ALA A 85 -5.09 15.29 20.91
C ALA A 85 -5.01 16.45 21.89
N SER A 86 -5.90 16.48 22.88
CA SER A 86 -5.77 17.34 24.04
C SER A 86 -4.67 16.77 24.91
N MET A 87 -3.55 17.47 24.94
CA MET A 87 -2.44 17.28 25.86
C MET A 87 -2.89 17.78 27.24
N ALA A 88 -3.30 16.88 28.12
CA ALA A 88 -3.49 17.19 29.53
C ALA A 88 -2.15 16.97 30.23
N ILE A 89 -1.49 18.08 30.58
CA ILE A 89 -0.49 18.14 31.64
C ILE A 89 -1.26 18.24 32.95
N LEU A 90 -1.00 17.33 33.88
CA LEU A 90 -0.87 17.57 35.32
C LEU A 90 -0.23 16.33 35.97
#